data_AF-A0A4Z0VZA1-F1
#
_entry.id   AF-A0A4Z0VZA1-F1
#
_cell.length_a   1.000
_cell.length_b   1.000
_cell.length_c   1.000
_cell.angle_alpha   90.00
_cell.angle_beta   90.00
_cell.angle_gamma   90.00
#
_symmetry.space_group_name_H-M   'P 1'
#
loop_
_entity.id
_entity.type
_entity.pdbx_description
1 polymer ?
#
loop_
_entity_poly.entity_id
_entity_poly.type
_entity_poly.pdbx_seq_one_letter_code
_entity_poly.pdbx_strand_id
1 'polypeptide(L)'
;MTIKKEAAFHEAAHAVTAYYSKFHSIVLGIDLEDYGAGEIFVSLSKSKCIENGKPPSAETAKDKEVSKELAVILCSGYVGELIAAETDPSLNPSRSSAGPDYQLAVQNLKAAGLSHKYDFHHDNARTFLESKWDVVNKLAEHLFSVKKESAENIIKFIENA
;
A
#
# COMPACT_ATOMS: atom_id res chain seq x y z
N MET A 1 -13.87 11.29 16.56
CA MET A 1 -14.00 10.18 15.61
C MET A 1 -13.18 9.03 16.16
N THR A 2 -13.70 7.81 16.23
CA THR A 2 -12.92 6.67 16.74
C THR A 2 -12.15 6.06 15.59
N ILE A 3 -10.81 6.10 15.65
CA ILE A 3 -9.95 5.45 14.66
C ILE A 3 -10.16 3.94 14.74
N LYS A 4 -10.49 3.35 13.60
CA LYS A 4 -10.65 1.91 13.44
C LYS A 4 -9.27 1.25 13.30
N LYS A 5 -9.09 0.08 13.92
CA LYS A 5 -7.81 -0.65 13.87
C LYS A 5 -7.51 -1.15 12.45
N GLU A 6 -8.56 -1.45 11.68
CA GLU A 6 -8.52 -1.79 10.27
C GLU A 6 -7.78 -0.73 9.44
N ALA A 7 -7.96 0.56 9.76
CA ALA A 7 -7.24 1.63 9.06
C ALA A 7 -5.73 1.50 9.25
N ALA A 8 -5.26 1.15 10.46
CA ALA A 8 -3.83 0.97 10.68
C ALA A 8 -3.26 -0.23 9.88
N PHE A 9 -4.02 -1.31 9.73
CA PHE A 9 -3.63 -2.44 8.87
C PHE A 9 -3.64 -2.07 7.38
N HIS A 10 -4.63 -1.28 6.95
CA HIS A 10 -4.70 -0.76 5.59
C HIS A 10 -3.42 0.01 5.23
N GLU A 11 -3.05 0.96 6.08
CA GLU A 11 -1.87 1.79 5.87
C GLU A 11 -0.57 0.98 5.96
N ALA A 12 -0.45 0.11 6.96
CA ALA A 12 0.73 -0.72 7.09
C ALA A 12 0.95 -1.61 5.86
N ALA A 13 -0.12 -2.14 5.27
CA ALA A 13 -0.04 -2.97 4.07
C ALA A 13 0.45 -2.17 2.85
N HIS A 14 -0.07 -0.96 2.62
CA HIS A 14 0.44 -0.07 1.58
C HIS A 14 1.92 0.25 1.80
N ALA A 15 2.30 0.59 3.03
CA ALA A 15 3.67 1.00 3.38
C ALA A 15 4.66 -0.11 3.07
N VAL A 16 4.40 -1.30 3.58
CA VAL A 16 5.28 -2.47 3.40
C VAL A 16 5.35 -2.84 1.92
N THR A 17 4.22 -2.88 1.22
CA THR A 17 4.21 -3.22 -0.21
C THR A 17 4.96 -2.18 -1.06
N ALA A 18 4.79 -0.89 -0.77
CA ALA A 18 5.51 0.19 -1.45
C ALA A 18 7.01 0.17 -1.14
N TYR A 19 7.41 -0.12 0.11
CA TYR A 19 8.81 -0.22 0.49
C TYR A 19 9.53 -1.30 -0.33
N TYR A 20 8.91 -2.46 -0.53
CA TYR A 20 9.48 -3.58 -1.28
C TYR A 20 9.21 -3.55 -2.80
N SER A 21 8.40 -2.61 -3.30
CA SER A 21 8.19 -2.43 -4.74
C SER A 21 9.50 -2.09 -5.47
N LYS A 22 9.63 -2.56 -6.70
CA LYS A 22 10.77 -2.29 -7.57
C LYS A 22 10.78 -0.87 -8.13
N PHE A 23 9.67 -0.15 -8.08
CA PHE A 23 9.55 1.15 -8.75
C PHE A 23 9.04 2.26 -7.84
N HIS A 24 8.38 1.91 -6.73
CA HIS A 24 7.71 2.88 -5.90
C HIS A 24 8.38 3.09 -4.54
N SER A 25 8.16 4.26 -3.95
CA SER A 25 8.62 4.60 -2.61
C SER A 25 7.51 5.32 -1.83
N ILE A 26 7.56 5.17 -0.51
CA ILE A 26 6.79 5.98 0.44
C ILE A 26 7.38 7.40 0.41
N VAL A 27 6.56 8.42 0.13
CA VAL A 27 7.03 9.82 0.04
C VAL A 27 6.42 10.75 1.09
N LEU A 28 5.33 10.37 1.75
CA LEU A 28 4.78 11.09 2.90
C LEU A 28 4.45 10.13 4.04
N GLY A 29 4.31 10.71 5.23
CA GLY A 29 3.94 9.97 6.44
C GLY A 29 2.48 9.51 6.43
N ILE A 30 2.12 8.76 7.46
CA ILE A 30 0.77 8.26 7.70
C ILE A 30 0.15 9.08 8.83
N ASP A 31 -1.08 9.55 8.64
CA ASP A 31 -1.89 10.21 9.67
C ASP A 31 -3.27 9.54 9.72
N LEU A 32 -3.54 8.77 10.77
CA LEU A 32 -4.82 8.10 10.98
C LEU A 32 -5.92 9.02 11.52
N GLU A 33 -5.60 10.26 11.91
CA GLU A 33 -6.55 11.23 12.48
C GLU A 33 -7.17 12.15 11.42
N ASP A 34 -6.55 12.32 10.25
CA ASP A 34 -7.05 13.22 9.21
C ASP A 34 -8.15 12.57 8.34
N TYR A 35 -9.21 13.34 8.06
CA TYR A 35 -10.43 12.85 7.39
C TYR A 35 -10.14 12.66 5.90
N GLY A 36 -10.06 11.40 5.47
CA GLY A 36 -9.45 11.00 4.19
C GLY A 36 -8.65 9.70 4.34
N ALA A 37 -8.31 9.35 5.60
CA ALA A 37 -7.79 8.07 6.07
C ALA A 37 -6.62 7.56 5.22
N GLY A 38 -5.41 8.04 5.56
CA GLY A 38 -4.21 7.34 5.16
C GLY A 38 -4.04 7.17 3.66
N GLU A 39 -4.01 8.26 2.91
CA GLU A 39 -3.29 8.17 1.64
C GLU A 39 -1.82 7.95 2.02
N ILE A 40 -1.33 6.70 1.98
CA ILE A 40 0.10 6.55 1.73
C ILE A 40 0.35 7.15 0.38
N PHE A 41 1.04 8.27 0.41
CA PHE A 41 1.58 8.87 -0.78
C PHE A 41 2.73 8.00 -1.23
N VAL A 42 2.38 7.08 -2.11
CA VAL A 42 3.32 6.28 -2.89
C VAL A 42 3.59 7.04 -4.17
N SER A 43 4.86 7.17 -4.52
CA SER A 43 5.27 7.77 -5.79
C SER A 43 6.34 6.96 -6.47
N LEU A 44 6.56 7.23 -7.75
CA LEU A 44 7.67 6.64 -8.48
C LEU A 44 8.98 7.11 -7.88
N SER A 45 9.82 6.13 -7.57
CA SER A 45 11.17 6.36 -7.09
C SER A 45 12.14 6.42 -8.27
N LYS A 46 12.80 7.57 -8.43
CA LYS A 46 13.78 7.76 -9.50
C LYS A 46 14.92 6.75 -9.41
N SER A 47 15.43 6.48 -8.20
CA SER A 47 16.52 5.52 -7.99
C SER A 47 16.08 4.11 -8.33
N LYS A 48 14.94 3.65 -7.79
CA LYS A 48 14.44 2.30 -8.03
C LYS A 48 14.10 2.05 -9.51
N CYS A 49 13.56 3.06 -10.21
CA CYS A 49 13.36 3.00 -11.66
C CYS A 49 14.68 2.79 -12.40
N ILE A 50 15.72 3.57 -12.07
CA ILE A 50 17.04 3.46 -12.70
C ILE A 50 17.66 2.07 -12.44
N GLU A 51 17.60 1.60 -11.20
CA GLU A 51 18.09 0.28 -10.78
C GLU A 51 17.41 -0.87 -11.54
N ASN A 52 16.14 -0.69 -11.92
CA ASN A 52 15.35 -1.64 -12.68
C ASN A 52 15.29 -1.32 -14.19
N GLY A 53 16.22 -0.51 -14.70
CA GLY A 53 16.40 -0.26 -16.13
C GLY A 53 15.28 0.57 -16.78
N LYS A 54 14.52 1.34 -15.99
CA LYS A 54 13.48 2.26 -16.47
C LYS A 54 13.96 3.72 -16.36
N PRO A 55 13.75 4.55 -17.40
CA PRO A 55 14.09 5.97 -17.31
C PRO A 55 13.23 6.67 -16.24
N PRO A 56 13.74 7.62 -15.46
CA PRO A 56 12.94 8.36 -14.48
C PRO A 56 12.14 9.48 -15.19
N SER A 57 11.11 9.11 -15.95
CA SER A 57 10.27 10.04 -16.72
C SER A 57 8.78 9.85 -16.43
N ALA A 58 7.96 10.82 -16.83
CA ALA A 58 6.50 10.73 -16.69
C ALA A 58 5.89 9.56 -17.49
N GLU A 59 6.54 9.16 -18.59
CA GLU A 59 6.08 8.03 -19.40
C GLU A 59 6.29 6.68 -18.69
N THR A 60 7.25 6.59 -17.77
CA THR A 60 7.48 5.38 -16.95
C THR A 60 6.28 5.07 -16.06
N ALA A 61 5.48 6.07 -15.68
CA ALA A 61 4.23 5.84 -14.93
C ALA A 61 3.17 5.07 -15.74
N LYS A 62 3.30 5.02 -17.07
CA LYS A 62 2.43 4.27 -17.97
C LYS A 62 3.05 2.94 -18.40
N ASP A 63 4.26 2.62 -17.95
CA ASP A 63 4.87 1.33 -18.22
C ASP A 63 4.05 0.21 -17.57
N LYS A 64 3.78 -0.85 -18.32
CA LYS A 64 2.89 -1.93 -17.87
C LYS A 64 3.38 -2.63 -16.61
N GLU A 65 4.69 -2.76 -16.41
CA GLU A 65 5.24 -3.42 -15.21
C GLU A 65 5.08 -2.50 -14.00
N VAL A 66 5.44 -1.23 -14.18
CA VAL A 66 5.30 -0.18 -13.17
C VAL A 66 3.84 -0.05 -12.71
N SER A 67 2.91 0.05 -13.65
CA SER A 67 1.48 0.18 -13.35
C SER A 67 0.91 -1.04 -12.63
N LYS A 68 1.37 -2.25 -12.97
CA LYS A 68 0.95 -3.47 -12.27
C LYS A 68 1.43 -3.48 -10.82
N GLU A 69 2.65 -3.03 -10.55
CA GLU A 69 3.14 -2.94 -9.18
C GLU A 69 2.38 -1.88 -8.37
N LEU A 70 2.08 -0.73 -8.96
CA LEU A 70 1.25 0.28 -8.29
C LEU A 70 -0.13 -0.28 -7.96
N ALA A 71 -0.75 -1.01 -8.88
CA ALA A 71 -2.04 -1.65 -8.64
C ALA A 71 -1.98 -2.68 -7.49
N VAL A 72 -0.88 -3.43 -7.35
CA VAL A 72 -0.69 -4.35 -6.20
C VAL A 72 -0.60 -3.57 -4.89
N ILE A 73 0.15 -2.46 -4.86
CA ILE A 73 0.24 -1.59 -3.67
C ILE A 73 -1.15 -1.06 -3.30
N LEU A 74 -1.90 -0.52 -4.25
CA LEU A 74 -3.23 0.03 -4.00
C LEU A 74 -4.24 -1.04 -3.55
N CYS A 75 -4.13 -2.27 -4.06
CA CYS A 75 -4.97 -3.38 -3.59
C CYS A 75 -4.56 -3.89 -2.20
N SER A 76 -3.32 -3.63 -1.78
CA SER A 76 -2.77 -4.21 -0.55
C SER A 76 -3.48 -3.73 0.71
N GLY A 77 -4.07 -2.53 0.73
CA GLY A 77 -4.73 -1.98 1.92
C GLY A 77 -5.89 -2.83 2.38
N TYR A 78 -6.88 -3.02 1.51
CA TYR A 78 -8.02 -3.89 1.82
C TYR A 78 -7.62 -5.35 2.05
N VAL A 79 -6.62 -5.85 1.31
CA VAL A 79 -6.12 -7.22 1.52
C VAL A 79 -5.48 -7.35 2.90
N GLY A 80 -4.75 -6.35 3.37
CA GLY A 80 -4.20 -6.29 4.73
C GLY A 80 -5.29 -6.30 5.80
N GLU A 81 -6.37 -5.53 5.60
CA GLU A 81 -7.55 -5.58 6.48
C GLU A 81 -8.15 -7.01 6.53
N LEU A 82 -8.30 -7.68 5.37
CA LEU A 82 -8.84 -9.03 5.30
C LEU A 82 -7.97 -10.05 6.04
N ILE A 83 -6.65 -10.04 5.83
CA ILE A 83 -5.73 -10.95 6.53
C ILE A 83 -5.79 -10.70 8.04
N ALA A 84 -5.84 -9.44 8.48
CA ALA A 84 -5.97 -9.11 9.89
C ALA A 84 -7.24 -9.73 10.51
N ALA A 85 -8.38 -9.60 9.83
CA ALA A 85 -9.66 -10.13 10.29
C ALA A 85 -9.72 -11.67 10.35
N GLU A 86 -8.85 -12.38 9.62
CA GLU A 86 -8.71 -13.84 9.75
C GLU A 86 -8.15 -14.24 11.13
N THR A 87 -7.42 -13.34 11.80
CA THR A 87 -6.80 -13.57 13.12
C THR A 87 -7.47 -12.81 14.27
N ASP A 88 -8.12 -11.68 13.98
CA ASP A 88 -8.84 -10.86 14.94
C ASP A 88 -10.31 -10.69 14.49
N PRO A 89 -11.23 -11.52 15.01
CA PRO A 89 -12.64 -11.48 14.63
C PRO A 89 -13.38 -10.19 15.02
N SER A 90 -12.75 -9.29 15.80
CA SER A 90 -13.34 -7.99 16.12
C SER A 90 -13.24 -6.99 14.96
N LEU A 91 -12.35 -7.25 13.99
CA LEU A 91 -12.17 -6.44 12.80
C LEU A 91 -13.27 -6.71 11.78
N ASN A 92 -13.78 -5.65 11.17
CA ASN A 92 -14.82 -5.73 10.15
C ASN A 92 -14.37 -4.94 8.90
N PRO A 93 -13.46 -5.51 8.08
CA PRO A 93 -12.99 -4.90 6.84
C PRO A 93 -14.14 -4.50 5.95
N SER A 94 -14.09 -3.29 5.39
CA SER A 94 -15.12 -2.81 4.48
C SER A 94 -14.50 -2.42 3.17
N ARG A 95 -14.93 -3.05 2.08
CA ARG A 95 -14.46 -2.71 0.74
C ARG A 95 -14.61 -1.22 0.39
N SER A 96 -15.54 -0.52 1.04
CA SER A 96 -15.73 0.91 0.85
C SER A 96 -14.53 1.77 1.31
N SER A 97 -13.69 1.28 2.24
CA SER A 97 -12.49 1.98 2.69
C SER A 97 -11.50 2.14 1.53
N ALA A 98 -11.30 1.08 0.74
CA ALA A 98 -10.40 1.05 -0.41
C ALA A 98 -11.02 1.56 -1.73
N GLY A 99 -12.15 2.25 -1.66
CA GLY A 99 -12.81 2.82 -2.83
C GLY A 99 -11.89 3.73 -3.66
N PRO A 100 -11.20 4.72 -3.03
CA PRO A 100 -10.22 5.57 -3.70
C PRO A 100 -9.06 4.78 -4.32
N ASP A 101 -8.51 3.80 -3.62
CA ASP A 101 -7.39 2.99 -4.11
C ASP A 101 -7.75 2.21 -5.38
N TYR A 102 -8.92 1.57 -5.40
CA TYR A 102 -9.37 0.86 -6.59
C TYR A 102 -9.64 1.81 -7.74
N GLN A 103 -10.18 3.00 -7.50
CA GLN A 103 -10.35 3.99 -8.55
C GLN A 103 -9.00 4.40 -9.14
N LEU A 104 -8.00 4.67 -8.30
CA LEU A 104 -6.66 5.03 -8.74
C LEU A 104 -5.97 3.87 -9.47
N ALA A 105 -6.10 2.63 -8.97
CA ALA A 105 -5.56 1.44 -9.62
C ALA A 105 -6.16 1.24 -11.02
N VAL A 106 -7.48 1.37 -11.15
CA VAL A 106 -8.18 1.27 -12.45
C VAL A 106 -7.72 2.38 -13.40
N GLN A 107 -7.60 3.62 -12.94
CA GLN A 107 -7.11 4.73 -13.76
C GLN A 107 -5.68 4.47 -14.26
N ASN A 108 -4.80 4.01 -13.37
CA ASN A 108 -3.41 3.74 -13.69
C ASN A 108 -3.27 2.56 -14.67
N LEU A 109 -3.96 1.45 -14.43
CA LEU A 109 -3.98 0.29 -15.34
C LEU A 109 -4.53 0.67 -16.71
N LYS A 110 -5.59 1.48 -16.77
CA LYS A 110 -6.14 1.97 -18.03
C LYS A 110 -5.15 2.84 -18.79
N ALA A 111 -4.42 3.72 -18.11
CA ALA A 111 -3.39 4.57 -18.71
C ALA A 111 -2.24 3.76 -19.33
N ALA A 112 -1.92 2.60 -18.78
CA ALA A 112 -0.94 1.65 -19.31
C ALA A 112 -1.50 0.69 -20.39
N GLY A 113 -2.77 0.84 -20.77
CA GLY A 113 -3.44 -0.03 -21.72
C GLY A 113 -3.63 -1.47 -21.21
N LEU A 114 -3.85 -1.63 -19.90
CA LEU A 114 -4.10 -2.92 -19.24
C LEU A 114 -5.59 -3.11 -18.91
N SER A 115 -5.96 -4.35 -18.57
CA SER A 115 -7.29 -4.66 -18.05
C SER A 115 -7.49 -3.99 -16.69
N HIS A 116 -8.72 -3.55 -16.41
CA HIS A 116 -9.11 -2.92 -15.14
C HIS A 116 -9.49 -3.94 -14.05
N LYS A 117 -9.34 -5.24 -14.33
CA LYS A 117 -9.59 -6.29 -13.34
C LYS A 117 -8.45 -6.32 -12.32
N TYR A 118 -8.80 -6.26 -11.03
CA TYR A 118 -7.85 -6.26 -9.93
C TYR A 118 -7.79 -7.57 -9.15
N ASP A 119 -8.58 -8.59 -9.49
CA ASP A 119 -8.51 -9.90 -8.80
C ASP A 119 -7.07 -10.46 -8.78
N PHE A 120 -6.39 -10.40 -9.93
CA PHE A 120 -4.98 -10.78 -10.03
C PHE A 120 -4.05 -9.92 -9.16
N HIS A 121 -4.36 -8.63 -8.99
CA HIS A 121 -3.58 -7.71 -8.16
C HIS A 121 -3.83 -7.94 -6.67
N HIS A 122 -5.05 -8.33 -6.28
CA HIS A 122 -5.38 -8.79 -4.95
C HIS A 122 -4.63 -10.06 -4.58
N ASP A 123 -4.63 -11.07 -5.46
CA ASP A 123 -3.96 -12.34 -5.19
C ASP A 123 -2.44 -12.15 -5.01
N ASN A 124 -1.84 -11.28 -5.83
CA ASN A 124 -0.44 -10.90 -5.69
C ASN A 124 -0.19 -10.13 -4.39
N ALA A 125 -1.05 -9.16 -4.06
CA ALA A 125 -0.94 -8.41 -2.81
C ALA A 125 -1.05 -9.36 -1.61
N ARG A 126 -1.99 -10.30 -1.63
CA ARG A 126 -2.18 -11.29 -0.56
C ARG A 126 -0.96 -12.17 -0.39
N THR A 127 -0.49 -12.78 -1.48
CA THR A 127 0.71 -13.63 -1.46
C THR A 127 1.92 -12.88 -0.91
N PHE A 128 2.10 -11.62 -1.34
CA PHE A 128 3.18 -10.78 -0.85
C PHE A 128 3.03 -10.46 0.64
N LEU A 129 1.86 -9.99 1.07
CA LEU A 129 1.59 -9.59 2.46
C LEU A 129 1.71 -10.78 3.40
N GLU A 130 1.23 -11.96 3.03
CA GLU A 130 1.39 -13.19 3.83
C GLU A 130 2.88 -13.51 4.06
N SER A 131 3.74 -13.29 3.06
CA SER A 131 5.19 -13.47 3.20
C SER A 131 5.88 -12.40 4.07
N LYS A 132 5.22 -11.28 4.35
CA LYS A 132 5.71 -10.13 5.12
C LYS A 132 4.83 -9.79 6.32
N TRP A 133 3.96 -10.71 6.72
CA TRP A 133 2.84 -10.39 7.61
C TRP A 133 3.29 -9.91 8.98
N ASP A 134 4.36 -10.47 9.52
CA ASP A 134 4.91 -10.06 10.81
C ASP A 134 5.28 -8.57 10.82
N VAL A 135 5.89 -8.06 9.75
CA VAL A 135 6.26 -6.64 9.60
C VAL A 135 5.01 -5.77 9.49
N VAL A 136 4.04 -6.19 8.67
CA VAL A 136 2.75 -5.48 8.49
C VAL A 136 2.02 -5.37 9.82
N ASN A 137 1.91 -6.48 10.55
CA ASN A 137 1.23 -6.53 11.83
C ASN A 137 1.90 -5.64 12.88
N LYS A 138 3.24 -5.73 13.01
CA LYS A 138 4.00 -4.85 13.93
C LYS A 138 3.83 -3.37 13.59
N LEU A 139 3.90 -3.03 12.30
CA LEU A 139 3.73 -1.64 11.85
C LEU A 139 2.31 -1.15 12.09
N ALA A 140 1.29 -1.98 11.84
CA ALA A 140 -0.11 -1.64 12.09
C ALA A 140 -0.37 -1.37 13.58
N GLU A 141 0.15 -2.22 14.49
CA GLU A 141 0.04 -1.99 15.93
C GLU A 141 0.76 -0.70 16.36
N HIS A 142 1.95 -0.43 15.80
CA HIS A 142 2.67 0.82 16.03
C HIS A 142 1.85 2.04 15.60
N LEU A 143 1.39 2.06 14.34
CA LEU A 143 0.57 3.13 13.78
C LEU A 143 -0.73 3.32 14.57
N PHE A 144 -1.37 2.23 14.99
CA PHE A 144 -2.57 2.31 15.82
C PHE A 144 -2.26 2.87 17.22
N SER A 145 -1.06 2.69 17.75
CA SER A 145 -0.65 3.31 19.02
C SER A 145 -0.32 4.80 18.86
N VAL A 146 0.51 5.17 17.89
CA VAL A 146 1.02 6.55 17.74
C VAL A 146 0.11 7.47 16.92
N LYS A 147 -0.83 6.89 16.16
CA LYS A 147 -1.78 7.52 15.22
C LYS A 147 -1.16 8.25 14.04
N LYS A 148 0.04 8.80 14.18
CA LYS A 148 0.77 9.51 13.13
C LYS A 148 2.22 9.10 13.11
N GLU A 149 2.79 8.93 11.92
CA GLU A 149 4.20 8.62 11.76
C GLU A 149 4.78 9.22 10.47
N SER A 150 6.04 9.66 10.53
CA SER A 150 6.73 10.22 9.37
C SER A 150 7.18 9.12 8.39
N ALA A 151 7.31 9.45 7.10
CA ALA A 151 7.82 8.52 6.09
C ALA A 151 9.19 7.93 6.47
N GLU A 152 10.09 8.76 6.99
CA GLU A 152 11.42 8.33 7.42
C GLU A 152 11.35 7.28 8.55
N ASN A 153 10.50 7.51 9.55
CA ASN A 153 10.34 6.56 10.65
C ASN A 153 9.63 5.28 10.21
N ILE A 154 8.65 5.36 9.32
CA ILE A 154 8.01 4.16 8.72
C ILE A 154 9.06 3.33 7.98
N ILE A 155 9.90 3.96 7.16
CA ILE A 155 10.98 3.29 6.43
C ILE A 155 11.94 2.60 7.41
N LYS A 156 12.43 3.34 8.43
CA LYS A 156 13.30 2.77 9.46
C LYS A 156 12.63 1.63 10.23
N PHE A 157 11.32 1.73 10.49
CA PHE A 157 10.58 0.66 11.14
C PHE A 157 10.63 -0.62 10.31
N ILE A 158 10.31 -0.51 9.02
CA ILE A 158 10.29 -1.65 8.09
C ILE A 158 11.70 -2.27 7.94
N GLU A 159 12.75 -1.44 7.93
CA GLU A 159 14.15 -1.89 7.83
C GLU A 159 14.65 -2.68 9.04
N ASN A 160 14.08 -2.43 10.22
CA ASN A 160 14.52 -3.03 11.48
C ASN A 160 13.60 -4.16 11.99
N ALA A 161 12.52 -4.47 11.25
CA ALA A 161 11.49 -5.44 11.64
C ALA A 161 11.82 -6.88 11.21
#